data_AF-A0A6N7GH74-F1
#
_entry.id   AF-A0A6N7GH74-F1
#
_cell.length_a   1.000
_cell.length_b   1.000
_cell.length_c   1.000
_cell.angle_alpha   90.00
_cell.angle_beta   90.00
_cell.angle_gamma   90.00
#
_symmetry.space_group_name_H-M   'P 1'
#
loop_
_entity.id
_entity.type
_entity.pdbx_description
1 polymer ?
#
loop_
_entity_poly.entity_id
_entity_poly.type
_entity_poly.pdbx_seq_one_letter_code
_entity_poly.pdbx_strand_id
1 'polypeptide(L)' 'MHGLDFPAGYPTVLADGDLDGDSVLDSTDEVHAALATGSAVDVGVVKQFECPAIPLPRR' A
#
# COMPACT_ATOMS: atom_id res chain seq x y z
N MET A 1 -8.52 -7.66 4.45
CA MET A 1 -7.29 -6.86 4.23
C MET A 1 -7.26 -5.73 5.24
N HIS A 2 -6.07 -5.21 5.56
CA HIS A 2 -5.92 -3.98 6.35
C HIS A 2 -5.73 -2.79 5.39
N GLY A 3 -6.18 -1.61 5.80
CA GLY A 3 -5.86 -0.37 5.11
C GLY A 3 -4.59 0.24 5.69
N LEU A 4 -3.81 0.90 4.85
CA LEU A 4 -2.67 1.70 5.28
C LEU A 4 -2.93 3.17 4.93
N ASP A 5 -2.62 4.06 5.87
CA ASP A 5 -2.53 5.49 5.61
C ASP A 5 -1.06 5.91 5.51
N PHE A 6 -0.78 6.89 4.66
CA PHE A 6 0.56 7.39 4.36
C PHE A 6 0.61 8.90 4.62
N PRO A 7 0.70 9.34 5.89
CA PRO A 7 0.49 10.75 6.25
C PRO A 7 1.53 11.70 5.65
N ALA A 8 2.74 11.21 5.44
CA ALA A 8 3.84 11.94 4.79
C ALA A 8 3.86 11.77 3.25
N GLY A 9 2.92 11.00 2.70
CA GLY A 9 2.84 10.66 1.28
C GLY A 9 3.59 9.37 0.92
N TYR A 10 3.23 8.81 -0.24
CA TYR A 10 3.78 7.55 -0.73
C TYR A 10 5.30 7.55 -0.95
N PRO A 11 5.96 8.63 -1.43
CA PRO A 11 7.42 8.64 -1.60
C PRO A 11 8.20 8.43 -0.29
N THR A 12 7.70 8.93 0.84
CA THR A 12 8.34 8.70 2.15
C THR A 12 8.23 7.25 2.58
N VAL A 13 7.08 6.63 2.31
CA VAL A 13 6.85 5.21 2.58
C VAL A 13 7.78 4.32 1.74
N LEU A 14 7.99 4.65 0.46
CA LEU A 14 8.95 3.93 -0.37
C LEU A 14 10.39 4.07 0.18
N ALA A 15 10.79 5.27 0.60
CA ALA A 15 12.14 5.47 1.15
C ALA A 15 12.45 4.61 2.39
N ASP A 16 11.43 4.24 3.16
CA ASP A 16 11.54 3.40 4.34
C ASP A 16 11.27 1.91 4.08
N GLY A 17 10.42 1.63 3.08
CA GLY A 17 9.77 0.34 2.90
C GLY A 17 10.13 -0.39 1.63
N ASP A 18 10.60 0.27 0.57
CA ASP A 18 11.02 -0.37 -0.69
C ASP A 18 12.38 -1.05 -0.50
N LEU A 19 12.37 -2.35 -0.23
CA LEU A 19 13.56 -3.09 0.18
C LEU A 19 14.36 -3.63 -1.02
N ASP A 20 13.73 -3.75 -2.18
CA ASP A 20 14.36 -4.27 -3.39
C ASP A 20 14.54 -3.23 -4.51
N GLY A 21 14.00 -2.01 -4.32
CA GLY A 21 14.22 -0.84 -5.17
C GLY A 21 13.32 -0.79 -6.40
N ASP A 22 12.17 -1.46 -6.37
CA ASP A 22 11.25 -1.55 -7.51
C ASP A 22 10.17 -0.44 -7.53
N SER A 23 10.22 0.47 -6.56
CA SER A 23 9.32 1.62 -6.37
C SER A 23 7.88 1.28 -5.99
N VAL A 24 7.62 0.07 -5.51
CA VAL A 24 6.34 -0.31 -4.90
C VAL A 24 6.54 -0.94 -3.52
N LEU A 25 5.44 -1.20 -2.81
CA LEU A 25 5.44 -2.09 -1.65
C LEU A 25 4.61 -3.30 -2.05
N ASP A 26 5.27 -4.38 -2.45
CA ASP A 26 4.59 -5.56 -3.00
C ASP A 26 4.78 -6.82 -2.13
N SER A 27 5.63 -6.72 -1.11
CA SER A 27 5.91 -7.80 -0.19
C SER A 27 5.52 -7.49 1.25
N THR A 28 5.41 -8.53 2.08
CA THR A 28 5.07 -8.38 3.50
C THR A 28 6.21 -7.70 4.29
N ASP A 29 7.45 -7.99 3.93
CA ASP A 29 8.62 -7.45 4.63
C ASP A 29 8.74 -5.93 4.45
N GLU A 30 8.42 -5.44 3.25
CA GLU A 30 8.38 -4.02 2.91
C GLU A 30 7.27 -3.26 3.66
N VAL A 31 6.07 -3.85 3.70
CA VAL A 31 4.95 -3.28 4.48
C VAL A 31 5.32 -3.23 5.96
N HIS A 32 5.96 -4.27 6.49
CA HIS A 32 6.42 -4.30 7.87
C HIS A 32 7.52 -3.25 8.15
N ALA A 33 8.45 -3.04 7.22
CA ALA A 33 9.47 -2.01 7.34
C ALA A 33 8.85 -0.61 7.43
N ALA A 34 7.93 -0.27 6.53
CA ALA A 34 7.23 1.02 6.54
C ALA A 34 6.36 1.23 7.80
N LEU A 35 5.74 0.17 8.33
CA LEU A 35 5.01 0.21 9.61
C LEU A 35 5.96 0.43 10.80
N ALA A 36 7.14 -0.18 10.78
CA ALA A 36 8.11 -0.08 11.86
C ALA A 36 8.75 1.32 11.98
N THR A 37 8.92 2.02 10.86
CA THR A 37 9.39 3.42 10.86
C THR A 37 8.26 4.43 11.16
N GLY A 38 7.01 4.00 11.00
CA GLY A 38 5.82 4.83 11.18
C GLY A 38 5.48 5.70 9.97
N SER A 39 6.12 5.47 8.81
CA SER A 39 5.73 6.15 7.57
C SER A 39 4.43 5.58 6.99
N ALA A 40 4.14 4.29 7.25
CA ALA A 40 2.83 3.69 7.08
C ALA A 40 2.11 3.53 8.42
N VAL A 41 0.79 3.76 8.42
CA VAL A 41 -0.07 3.58 9.60
C VAL A 41 -1.18 2.59 9.27
N ASP A 42 -1.30 1.51 10.05
CA ASP A 42 -2.42 0.58 9.94
C ASP A 42 -3.71 1.26 10.43
N VAL A 43 -4.68 1.43 9.53
CA VAL A 43 -6.01 2.00 9.83
C VAL A 43 -7.07 0.92 10.08
N GLY A 44 -6.64 -0.33 10.20
CA GLY A 44 -7.46 -1.48 10.56
C GLY A 44 -8.07 -2.20 9.37
N VAL A 45 -8.99 -3.11 9.67
CA VAL A 45 -9.61 -4.00 8.69
C VAL A 45 -10.56 -3.23 7.76
N VAL A 46 -10.32 -3.31 6.46
CA VAL A 46 -11.26 -2.84 5.42
C VAL A 46 -12.45 -3.80 5.39
N LYS A 47 -13.63 -3.29 5.74
CA LYS A 47 -14.87 -4.09 5.86
C LYS A 47 -15.52 -4.42 4.51
N GLN A 48 -15.31 -3.57 3.52
CA GLN A 48 -15.84 -3.74 2.17
C GLN A 48 -14.83 -3.18 1.18
N PHE A 49 -14.53 -3.96 0.16
CA PHE A 49 -13.73 -3.56 -0.98
C PHE A 49 -14.50 -3.96 -2.24
N GLU A 50 -14.74 -3.00 -3.12
CA GLU A 50 -15.45 -3.23 -4.38
C GLU A 50 -14.47 -3.05 -5.53
N CYS A 51 -14.31 -4.08 -6.34
CA CYS A 51 -13.66 -3.98 -7.64
C CYS A 51 -14.72 -3.64 -8.68
N PRO A 52 -14.86 -2.38 -9.13
CA PRO A 52 -15.81 -2.05 -10.17
C PRO A 52 -15.47 -2.83 -11.45
N ALA A 53 -16.45 -3.54 -12.00
CA ALA A 53 -16.31 -4.16 -13.30
C ALA A 53 -16.35 -3.07 -14.37
N ILE A 54 -15.19 -2.67 -14.88
CA ILE A 54 -15.07 -1.69 -15.97
C ILE A 54 -15.33 -2.41 -17.30
N PRO A 55 -16.46 -2.18 -18.00
CA PRO A 55 -16.73 -2.84 -19.27
C PRO A 55 -15.75 -2.35 -20.32
N LEU A 56 -15.11 -3.28 -21.03
CA LEU A 56 -14.29 -2.95 -22.18
C LEU A 56 -15.18 -2.82 -23.44
N PRO A 57 -14.93 -1.87 -24.34
CA PRO A 57 -15.63 -1.78 -25.61
C PRO A 57 -15.52 -3.10 -26.39
N ARG A 58 -16.64 -3.56 -26.96
CA ARG A 58 -16.63 -4.68 -27.92
C ARG A 58 -16.04 -4.17 -29.24
N ARG A 59 -15.06 -4.89 -29.78
CA ARG A 59 -14.46 -4.60 -31.10
C ARG A 59 -15.48 -4.68 -32.22
#